data_AF-A0A7C7KSE7-F1
#
_entry.id   AF-A0A7C7KSE7-F1
#
_cell.length_a   1.000
_cell.length_b   1.000
_cell.length_c   1.000
_cell.angle_alpha   90.00
_cell.angle_beta   90.00
_cell.angle_gamma   90.00
#
_symmetry.space_group_name_H-M   'P 1'
#
loop_
_entity.id
_entity.type
_entity.pdbx_description
1 polymer ?
#
loop_
_entity_poly.entity_id
_entity_poly.type
_entity_poly.pdbx_seq_one_letter_code
_entity_poly.pdbx_strand_id
1 'polypeptide(L)'
;MLMLLIFIALIVMICLNVPIAVALAVSGVLGLLVTEGPDSLVTVALDMYDGSTKFALIAIPMFVLAGAIMNAGGITDRLINFVSALIGFVKGGLAMVNIGVSLFFAEISGSAVGDVAAL
;
A
#
# COMPACT_ATOMS: atom_id res chain seq x y z
N MET A 1 -9.18 -29.12 -8.36
CA MET A 1 -8.05 -29.32 -9.31
C MET A 1 -7.52 -27.98 -9.82
N LEU A 2 -8.37 -27.14 -10.40
CA LEU A 2 -7.98 -25.88 -11.05
C LEU A 2 -7.33 -24.86 -10.08
N MET A 3 -7.89 -24.65 -8.88
CA MET A 3 -7.25 -23.82 -7.84
C MET A 3 -5.84 -24.28 -7.46
N LEU A 4 -5.61 -25.59 -7.37
CA LEU A 4 -4.31 -26.15 -7.01
C LEU A 4 -3.28 -25.92 -8.12
N LEU A 5 -3.71 -25.96 -9.38
CA LEU A 5 -2.87 -25.71 -10.55
C LEU A 5 -2.45 -24.23 -10.63
N ILE A 6 -3.39 -23.30 -10.41
CA ILE A 6 -3.10 -21.86 -10.35
C ILE A 6 -2.14 -21.55 -9.19
N PHE A 7 -2.35 -22.17 -8.03
CA PHE A 7 -1.50 -21.98 -6.86
C PHE A 7 -0.07 -22.46 -7.09
N ILE A 8 0.11 -23.64 -7.71
CA ILE A 8 1.43 -24.15 -8.09
C ILE A 8 2.08 -23.24 -9.13
N ALA A 9 1.34 -22.78 -10.14
CA ALA A 9 1.86 -21.86 -11.16
C ALA A 9 2.38 -20.55 -10.53
N LEU A 10 1.64 -20.00 -9.56
CA LEU A 10 2.05 -18.80 -8.81
C LEU A 10 3.34 -19.05 -8.01
N ILE A 11 3.43 -20.16 -7.27
CA ILE A 11 4.64 -20.50 -6.50
C ILE A 11 5.85 -20.66 -7.42
N VAL A 12 5.69 -21.34 -8.56
CA VAL A 12 6.78 -21.52 -9.52
C VAL A 12 7.27 -20.19 -10.07
N MET A 13 6.38 -19.26 -10.41
CA MET A 13 6.78 -17.92 -10.88
C MET A 13 7.50 -17.11 -9.80
N ILE A 14 7.07 -17.21 -8.54
CA ILE A 14 7.74 -16.56 -7.40
C ILE A 14 9.15 -17.15 -7.22
N CYS A 15 9.31 -18.47 -7.31
CA CYS A 15 10.62 -19.13 -7.24
C CYS A 15 11.55 -18.73 -8.39
N LEU A 16 10.99 -18.37 -9.55
CA LEU A 16 11.73 -17.84 -10.71
C LEU A 16 12.10 -16.34 -10.58
N ASN A 17 11.89 -15.72 -9.41
CA ASN A 17 12.12 -14.29 -9.17
C ASN A 17 11.27 -13.36 -10.06
N VAL A 18 10.12 -13.83 -10.55
CA VAL A 18 9.17 -12.96 -11.25
C VAL A 18 8.52 -12.01 -10.22
N PRO A 19 8.36 -10.71 -10.53
CA PRO A 19 7.65 -9.79 -9.65
C PRO A 19 6.27 -10.33 -9.28
N ILE A 20 5.92 -10.29 -7.99
CA ILE A 20 4.69 -10.90 -7.45
C ILE A 20 3.43 -10.40 -8.18
N ALA A 21 3.39 -9.11 -8.54
CA ALA A 21 2.30 -8.52 -9.30
C ALA A 21 2.10 -9.19 -10.67
N VAL A 22 3.21 -9.48 -11.37
CA VAL A 22 3.19 -10.15 -12.68
C VAL A 22 2.80 -11.63 -12.50
N ALA A 23 3.34 -12.30 -11.47
CA ALA A 23 2.98 -13.68 -11.16
C ALA A 23 1.47 -13.84 -10.87
N LEU A 24 0.89 -12.93 -10.07
CA LEU A 24 -0.54 -12.89 -9.80
C LEU A 24 -1.36 -12.66 -11.06
N ALA A 25 -1.00 -11.65 -11.87
CA ALA A 25 -1.70 -11.34 -13.11
C ALA A 25 -1.71 -12.54 -14.08
N VAL A 26 -0.54 -13.16 -14.31
CA VAL A 26 -0.45 -14.31 -15.24
C VAL A 26 -1.19 -15.53 -14.70
N SER A 27 -1.10 -15.80 -13.39
CA SER A 27 -1.84 -16.90 -12.76
C SER A 27 -3.37 -16.70 -12.83
N GLY A 28 -3.84 -15.46 -12.70
CA GLY A 28 -5.26 -15.09 -12.85
C GLY A 28 -5.75 -15.22 -14.29
N VAL A 29 -4.99 -14.73 -15.26
CA VAL A 29 -5.29 -14.88 -16.70
C VAL A 29 -5.33 -16.36 -17.11
N LEU A 30 -4.38 -17.16 -16.63
CA LEU A 30 -4.40 -18.62 -16.85
C LEU A 30 -5.64 -19.27 -16.25
N GLY A 31 -6.07 -18.84 -15.07
CA GLY A 31 -7.31 -19.31 -14.45
C GLY A 31 -8.54 -19.02 -15.31
N LEU A 32 -8.70 -17.75 -15.73
CA LEU A 32 -9.80 -17.29 -16.58
C LEU A 32 -9.84 -18.02 -17.93
N LEU A 33 -8.68 -18.21 -18.56
CA LEU A 33 -8.57 -18.94 -19.82
C LEU A 33 -9.03 -20.39 -19.72
N VAL A 34 -8.78 -21.06 -18.59
CA VAL A 34 -9.18 -22.46 -18.38
C VAL A 34 -10.66 -22.57 -18.01
N THR A 35 -11.23 -21.58 -17.32
CA THR A 35 -12.64 -21.62 -16.89
C THR A 35 -13.63 -21.08 -17.92
N GLU A 36 -13.30 -19.96 -18.56
CA GLU A 36 -14.24 -19.17 -19.38
C GLU A 36 -13.79 -19.00 -20.84
N GLY A 37 -12.56 -19.40 -21.18
CA GLY A 37 -12.04 -19.34 -22.55
C GLY A 37 -11.51 -17.95 -22.97
N PRO A 38 -11.05 -17.82 -24.23
CA PRO A 38 -10.38 -16.60 -24.72
C PRO A 38 -11.28 -15.37 -24.81
N ASP A 39 -12.61 -15.55 -24.88
CA ASP A 39 -13.56 -14.44 -24.95
C ASP A 39 -13.64 -13.65 -23.62
N SER A 40 -13.27 -14.26 -22.49
CA SER A 40 -13.25 -13.61 -21.16
C SER A 40 -11.98 -12.77 -20.91
N LEU A 41 -11.06 -12.66 -21.87
CA LEU A 41 -9.90 -11.75 -21.74
C LEU A 41 -10.31 -10.28 -21.58
N VAL A 42 -11.50 -9.90 -22.07
CA VAL A 42 -12.05 -8.55 -21.89
C VAL A 42 -12.25 -8.23 -20.41
N THR A 43 -12.61 -9.22 -19.59
CA THR A 43 -12.80 -9.08 -18.13
C THR A 43 -11.52 -8.62 -17.45
N VAL A 44 -10.36 -9.11 -17.90
CA VAL A 44 -9.04 -8.69 -17.38
C VAL A 44 -8.82 -7.19 -17.56
N ALA A 45 -9.17 -6.66 -18.74
CA ALA A 45 -9.02 -5.24 -19.03
C ALA A 45 -9.96 -4.37 -18.18
N LEU A 46 -11.19 -4.84 -17.95
CA LEU A 46 -12.16 -4.18 -17.07
C LEU A 46 -11.70 -4.20 -15.61
N ASP A 47 -11.24 -5.34 -15.10
CA ASP A 47 -10.73 -5.47 -13.74
C ASP A 47 -9.47 -4.62 -13.51
N MET A 48 -8.60 -4.52 -14.52
CA MET A 48 -7.43 -3.62 -14.47
C MET A 48 -7.85 -2.15 -14.43
N TYR A 49 -8.86 -1.76 -15.22
CA TYR A 49 -9.39 -0.41 -15.23
C TYR A 49 -10.05 -0.06 -13.88
N ASP A 50 -10.89 -0.94 -13.34
CA ASP A 50 -11.52 -0.77 -12.03
C ASP A 50 -10.47 -0.74 -10.91
N GLY A 51 -9.41 -1.53 -11.03
CA GLY A 51 -8.25 -1.46 -10.15
C GLY A 51 -7.56 -0.10 -10.19
N SER A 52 -7.44 0.51 -11.37
CA SER A 52 -6.80 1.82 -11.56
C SER A 52 -7.62 2.99 -11.03
N THR A 53 -8.94 2.87 -11.00
CA THR A 53 -9.85 3.90 -10.49
C THR A 53 -10.08 3.81 -8.98
N LYS A 54 -9.39 2.90 -8.29
CA LYS A 54 -9.47 2.79 -6.83
C LYS A 54 -9.10 4.10 -6.13
N PHE A 55 -9.96 4.49 -5.20
CA PHE A 55 -9.77 5.66 -4.34
C PHE A 55 -8.37 5.72 -3.70
N ALA A 56 -7.81 4.57 -3.31
CA ALA A 56 -6.48 4.48 -2.72
C ALA A 56 -5.37 5.05 -3.62
N LEU A 57 -5.44 4.84 -4.94
CA LEU A 57 -4.43 5.35 -5.88
C LEU A 57 -4.48 6.87 -6.04
N ILE A 58 -5.67 7.47 -5.89
CA ILE A 58 -5.85 8.93 -5.86
C ILE A 58 -5.48 9.49 -4.48
N ALA A 59 -5.74 8.73 -3.43
CA ALA A 59 -5.48 9.12 -2.05
C ALA A 59 -3.97 9.25 -1.78
N ILE A 60 -3.12 8.36 -2.33
CA ILE A 60 -1.66 8.40 -2.14
C ILE A 60 -1.07 9.79 -2.49
N PRO A 61 -1.24 10.34 -3.71
CA PRO A 61 -0.75 11.69 -4.04
C PRO A 61 -1.30 12.79 -3.13
N MET A 62 -2.58 12.71 -2.76
CA MET A 62 -3.22 13.71 -1.91
C MET A 62 -2.66 13.68 -0.48
N PHE A 63 -2.33 12.49 0.05
CA PHE A 63 -1.66 12.35 1.35
C PHE A 63 -0.20 12.81 1.32
N VAL A 64 0.53 12.49 0.25
CA VAL A 64 1.89 13.03 0.04
C VAL A 64 1.87 14.56 0.00
N LEU A 65 0.90 15.14 -0.71
CA LEU A 65 0.72 16.59 -0.77
C LEU A 65 0.36 17.17 0.60
N ALA A 66 -0.55 16.54 1.35
CA ALA A 66 -0.90 16.96 2.70
C ALA A 66 0.32 16.91 3.64
N GLY A 67 1.11 15.83 3.59
CA GLY A 67 2.37 15.71 4.34
C GLY A 67 3.37 16.81 3.99
N ALA A 68 3.51 17.14 2.70
CA ALA A 68 4.36 18.24 2.24
C ALA A 68 3.86 19.61 2.76
N ILE A 69 2.55 19.85 2.77
CA ILE A 69 1.95 21.07 3.32
C ILE A 69 2.17 21.15 4.84
N MET A 70 2.01 20.04 5.57
CA MET A 70 2.23 19.98 7.02
C MET A 70 3.69 20.26 7.38
N ASN A 71 4.62 19.73 6.58
CA ASN A 71 6.04 19.98 6.72
C ASN A 71 6.37 21.46 6.43
N ALA A 72 5.93 21.98 5.28
CA ALA A 72 6.13 23.39 4.91
C ALA A 72 5.48 24.39 5.89
N GLY A 73 4.35 24.01 6.50
CA GLY A 73 3.65 24.80 7.51
C GLY A 73 4.24 24.70 8.92
N GLY A 74 5.28 23.89 9.13
CA GLY A 74 5.91 23.65 10.44
C GLY A 74 5.02 22.88 11.43
N ILE A 75 3.94 22.25 10.95
CA ILE A 75 3.05 21.43 11.77
C ILE A 75 3.80 20.17 12.23
N THR A 76 4.57 19.55 11.33
CA THR A 76 5.39 18.37 11.63
C THR A 76 6.35 18.63 12.79
N ASP A 77 7.09 19.73 12.79
CA ASP A 77 8.02 20.09 13.87
C ASP A 77 7.30 20.35 15.19
N ARG A 78 6.15 21.02 15.16
CA ARG A 78 5.33 21.26 16.36
C ARG A 78 4.83 19.94 16.95
N LEU A 79 4.44 18.99 16.12
CA LEU A 79 3.98 17.68 16.53
C LEU A 79 5.12 16.85 17.14
N ILE A 80 6.30 16.84 16.51
CA ILE A 80 7.49 16.17 17.04
C ILE A 80 7.86 16.74 18.42
N ASN A 81 7.88 18.07 18.56
CA ASN A 81 8.18 18.71 19.84
C ASN A 81 7.14 18.38 20.92
N PHE A 82 5.86 18.30 20.56
CA PHE A 82 4.78 17.91 21.47
C PHE A 82 4.96 16.48 21.98
N VAL A 83 5.17 15.51 21.08
CA VAL A 83 5.38 14.10 21.46
C VAL A 83 6.69 13.94 22.24
N SER A 84 7.75 14.66 21.86
CA SER A 84 9.03 14.69 22.58
C SER A 84 8.88 15.21 24.01
N ALA A 85 8.05 16.24 24.23
CA ALA A 85 7.76 16.74 25.57
C ALA A 85 7.00 15.72 26.44
N LEU A 86 6.19 14.83 25.84
CA LEU A 86 5.41 13.83 26.56
C LEU A 86 6.20 12.58 26.94
N ILE A 87 7.08 12.09 26.07
CA ILE A 87 7.73 10.77 26.23
C ILE A 87 9.23 10.75 25.88
N GLY A 88 9.81 11.88 25.45
CA GLY A 88 11.20 11.98 25.01
C GLY A 88 12.23 11.81 26.14
N PHE A 89 11.83 11.97 27.41
CA PHE A 89 12.71 11.82 28.57
C PHE A 89 13.04 10.37 28.94
N VAL A 90 12.34 9.38 28.36
CA VAL A 90 12.55 7.97 28.65
C VAL A 90 13.71 7.40 27.83
N LYS A 91 14.42 6.39 28.34
CA LYS A 91 15.50 5.72 27.61
C LYS A 91 14.94 5.04 26.35
N GLY A 92 15.46 5.42 25.18
CA GLY A 92 14.86 5.06 23.88
C GLY A 92 13.79 6.04 23.39
N GLY A 93 13.64 7.20 24.03
CA GLY A 93 12.59 8.19 23.79
C GLY A 93 12.46 8.63 22.34
N LEU A 94 13.55 8.76 21.59
CA LEU A 94 13.49 9.09 20.15
C LEU A 94 12.69 8.06 19.32
N ALA A 95 12.85 6.77 19.61
CA ALA A 95 12.08 5.73 18.91
C ALA A 95 10.60 5.81 19.27
N MET A 96 10.28 6.08 20.54
CA MET A 96 8.89 6.24 20.98
C MET A 96 8.26 7.53 20.44
N VAL A 97 9.05 8.61 20.30
CA VAL A 97 8.62 9.85 19.65
C VAL A 97 8.32 9.61 18.18
N ASN A 98 9.16 8.85 17.48
CA ASN A 98 8.91 8.49 16.09
C ASN A 98 7.60 7.70 15.93
N ILE A 99 7.37 6.69 16.79
CA ILE A 99 6.12 5.91 16.77
C ILE A 99 4.92 6.79 17.11
N GLY A 100 5.03 7.67 18.12
CA GLY A 100 3.93 8.56 18.53
C GLY A 100 3.57 9.58 17.44
N VAL A 101 4.56 10.19 16.81
CA VAL A 101 4.36 11.09 15.65
C VAL A 101 3.71 10.32 14.51
N SER A 102 4.19 9.11 14.20
CA SER A 102 3.61 8.25 13.16
C SER A 102 2.15 7.89 13.46
N LEU A 103 1.80 7.65 14.73
CA LEU A 103 0.42 7.36 15.14
C LEU A 103 -0.52 8.54 14.86
N PHE A 104 -0.09 9.76 15.15
CA PHE A 104 -0.88 10.96 14.86
C PHE A 104 -1.03 11.20 13.35
N PHE A 105 0.05 11.00 12.58
CA PHE A 105 -0.04 11.04 11.11
C PHE A 105 -1.01 9.98 10.57
N ALA A 106 -1.01 8.79 11.18
CA ALA A 106 -1.89 7.70 10.81
C ALA A 106 -3.37 8.00 11.01
N GLU A 107 -3.74 8.60 12.14
CA GLU A 107 -5.12 9.01 12.37
C GLU A 107 -5.56 10.16 11.47
N ILE A 108 -4.65 11.09 11.10
CA ILE A 108 -4.97 12.19 10.20
C ILE A 108 -5.18 11.69 8.76
N SER A 109 -4.44 10.67 8.33
CA SER A 109 -4.63 10.05 7.01
C SER A 109 -5.83 9.10 6.95
N GLY A 110 -6.17 8.42 8.06
CA GLY A 110 -7.28 7.46 8.10
C GLY A 110 -7.09 6.24 7.20
N SER A 111 -5.88 6.02 6.68
CA SER A 111 -5.53 4.96 5.75
C SER A 111 -4.11 4.47 6.00
N ALA A 112 -3.97 3.20 6.43
CA ALA A 112 -2.67 2.58 6.63
C ALA A 112 -1.75 2.63 5.40
N VAL A 113 -2.31 2.75 4.18
CA VAL A 113 -1.56 2.86 2.92
C VAL A 113 -1.11 4.29 2.64
N GLY A 114 -1.83 5.29 3.17
CA GLY A 114 -1.48 6.71 3.08
C GLY A 114 -0.32 7.08 4.01
N ASP A 115 -0.27 6.46 5.19
CA ASP A 115 0.73 6.71 6.22
C ASP A 115 2.16 6.43 5.74
N VAL A 116 2.35 5.30 5.05
CA VAL A 116 3.65 4.90 4.50
C VAL A 116 4.13 5.84 3.39
N ALA A 117 3.22 6.53 2.70
CA ALA A 117 3.58 7.47 1.66
C ALA A 117 3.89 8.88 2.20
N ALA A 118 3.34 9.25 3.37
CA ALA A 118 3.48 10.59 3.96
C ALA A 118 4.68 10.72 4.92
N LEU A 119 5.14 9.61 5.49
CA LEU A 119 6.38 9.50 6.30
C LEU A 119 7.64 9.52 5.43
#